data_AF-A0A954N4R3-F1
#
_entry.id   AF-A0A954N4R3-F1
#
_cell.length_a   1.000
_cell.length_b   1.000
_cell.length_c   1.000
_cell.angle_alpha   90.00
_cell.angle_beta   90.00
_cell.angle_gamma   90.00
#
_symmetry.space_group_name_H-M   'P 1'
#
loop_
_entity.id
_entity.type
_entity.pdbx_description
1 polymer ?
#
loop_
_entity_poly.entity_id
_entity_poly.type
_entity_poly.pdbx_seq_one_letter_code
_entity_poly.pdbx_strand_id
1 'polypeptide(L)'
;MQRISRFSIWVCSLGLMFLIGCDSQQSNTPSTNSGATSESSTSDAAPAKESYRIVLITNGSSPFWDAADRGSQEAGDKLGVKVEFLRNDATEAGQIERLEQLAGQKDVKGIGISLIDEKATGVIDQMKALREKGIHVITFDADGPKDCREAFVGTNNLEAGRALGQATATLRPDGGSTVCFVGIKGSQNARERLQGFTEGAGEKIKVVDEKSGEDLTRAVLLQIVSEQEHFGSPVLSIDLLEAIIRFYGNPAQELLTRYLEQSLGGLMQQQRVMQAEMAKALQSPMAPLAELTRQNMELWSKMQSSMLSSFSPPAPESKPKSGPDSTSPPKGKR
;
A
#
# COMPACT_ATOMS: atom_id res chain seq x y z
N MET A 1 8.92 -44.50 -9.80
CA MET A 1 8.78 -45.81 -9.11
C MET A 1 10.16 -46.26 -8.65
N GLN A 2 10.27 -46.62 -7.36
CA GLN A 2 11.31 -47.43 -6.68
C GLN A 2 12.77 -46.91 -6.70
N ARG A 3 13.29 -46.38 -5.59
CA ARG A 3 13.91 -47.06 -4.41
C ARG A 3 15.16 -47.85 -4.82
N ILE A 4 16.33 -47.68 -4.19
CA ILE A 4 16.68 -48.25 -2.88
C ILE A 4 17.98 -47.60 -2.30
N SER A 5 17.89 -47.22 -1.01
CA SER A 5 18.85 -47.34 0.11
C SER A 5 20.25 -46.70 0.06
N ARG A 6 20.52 -45.83 1.06
CA ARG A 6 21.52 -46.16 2.09
C ARG A 6 21.25 -45.44 3.42
N PHE A 7 21.11 -46.28 4.44
CA PHE A 7 20.96 -46.00 5.86
C PHE A 7 22.37 -45.90 6.47
N SER A 8 22.66 -44.89 7.29
CA SER A 8 23.71 -44.95 8.30
C SER A 8 23.44 -43.92 9.40
N ILE A 9 22.98 -44.46 10.52
CA ILE A 9 22.90 -43.84 11.84
C ILE A 9 24.29 -43.95 12.46
N TRP A 10 24.84 -42.86 13.03
CA TRP A 10 25.83 -42.96 14.09
C TRP A 10 25.50 -41.98 15.23
N VAL A 11 25.56 -42.54 16.43
CA VAL A 11 25.09 -42.02 17.71
C VAL A 11 26.22 -41.30 18.44
N CYS A 12 25.82 -40.26 19.18
CA CYS A 12 26.43 -39.59 20.34
C CYS A 12 27.75 -40.13 20.91
N SER A 13 28.64 -39.20 21.28
CA SER A 13 29.42 -39.28 22.52
C SER A 13 29.73 -37.87 23.05
N LEU A 14 29.04 -37.51 24.14
CA LEU A 14 29.41 -36.41 25.03
C LEU A 14 30.67 -36.81 25.82
N GLY A 15 31.61 -35.88 25.96
CA GLY A 15 32.72 -35.98 26.89
C GLY A 15 33.03 -34.61 27.49
N LEU A 16 32.66 -34.43 28.76
CA LEU A 16 32.91 -33.26 29.60
C LEU A 16 33.97 -33.64 30.65
N MET A 17 35.07 -32.88 30.78
CA MET A 17 35.93 -32.81 31.97
C MET A 17 36.86 -31.58 31.81
N PHE A 18 36.60 -30.46 32.50
CA PHE A 18 37.02 -30.04 33.85
C PHE A 18 38.53 -29.73 34.05
N LEU A 19 38.78 -28.41 34.13
CA LEU A 19 39.67 -27.61 35.02
C LEU A 19 41.12 -28.01 35.33
N ILE A 20 41.98 -26.97 35.30
CA ILE A 20 42.97 -26.48 36.29
C ILE A 20 44.05 -25.71 35.47
N GLY A 21 44.21 -24.38 35.59
CA GLY A 21 45.08 -23.69 36.58
C GLY A 21 46.56 -23.87 36.19
N CYS A 22 47.46 -22.89 36.14
CA CYS A 22 47.57 -21.57 36.73
C CYS A 22 48.59 -20.72 35.93
N ASP A 23 48.43 -19.42 36.16
CA ASP A 23 49.29 -18.26 35.96
C ASP A 23 50.79 -18.43 36.34
N SER A 24 51.68 -17.78 35.58
CA SER A 24 52.85 -17.06 36.13
C SER A 24 53.55 -16.21 35.06
N GLN A 25 53.67 -14.92 35.38
CA GLN A 25 54.38 -13.84 34.70
C GLN A 25 55.92 -13.99 34.59
N GLN A 26 56.44 -13.55 33.43
CA GLN A 26 57.50 -12.53 33.24
C GLN A 26 58.97 -12.84 33.61
N SER A 27 59.88 -12.71 32.62
CA SER A 27 60.97 -11.71 32.63
C SER A 27 61.92 -11.82 31.42
N ASN A 28 62.28 -10.66 30.85
CA ASN A 28 63.35 -10.41 29.87
C ASN A 28 64.72 -10.96 30.34
N THR A 29 65.74 -11.26 29.52
CA THR A 29 66.51 -10.41 28.57
C THR A 29 67.58 -11.29 27.83
N PRO A 30 68.46 -10.79 26.93
CA PRO A 30 68.66 -11.29 25.57
C PRO A 30 69.99 -12.05 25.34
N SER A 31 70.07 -12.96 24.36
CA SER A 31 71.37 -13.30 23.75
C SER A 31 71.23 -14.00 22.37
N THR A 32 71.89 -13.39 21.38
CA THR A 32 72.65 -14.00 20.27
C THR A 32 71.96 -14.88 19.21
N ASN A 33 72.03 -14.34 17.98
CA ASN A 33 71.99 -15.02 16.69
C ASN A 33 72.79 -16.33 16.65
N SER A 34 72.15 -17.39 16.17
CA SER A 34 72.78 -18.40 15.32
C SER A 34 71.77 -18.84 14.26
N GLY A 35 72.15 -18.64 13.00
CA GLY A 35 71.33 -18.96 11.84
C GLY A 35 71.03 -20.46 11.74
N ALA A 36 69.76 -20.76 11.52
CA ALA A 36 69.32 -21.99 10.90
C ALA A 36 68.36 -21.60 9.77
N THR A 37 68.81 -21.85 8.54
CA THR A 37 67.97 -21.89 7.35
C THR A 37 66.83 -22.88 7.57
N SER A 38 65.62 -22.36 7.76
CA SER A 38 64.39 -23.17 7.69
C SER A 38 63.70 -22.87 6.38
N GLU A 39 63.65 -23.91 5.56
CA GLU A 39 62.92 -24.01 4.29
C GLU A 39 61.52 -23.43 4.45
N SER A 40 61.18 -22.46 3.60
CA SER A 40 59.81 -21.95 3.54
C SER A 40 58.93 -23.05 2.95
N SER A 41 58.22 -23.76 3.81
CA SER A 41 57.03 -24.49 3.41
C SER A 41 56.03 -23.47 2.86
N THR A 42 55.91 -23.39 1.55
CA THR A 42 54.82 -22.69 0.88
C THR A 42 53.52 -23.36 1.29
N SER A 43 52.87 -22.82 2.32
CA SER A 43 51.47 -23.12 2.58
C SER A 43 50.68 -22.50 1.44
N ASP A 44 50.09 -23.34 0.60
CA ASP A 44 48.97 -22.93 -0.26
C ASP A 44 47.87 -22.39 0.66
N ALA A 45 47.89 -21.07 0.88
CA ALA A 45 46.79 -20.38 1.47
C ALA A 45 45.64 -20.48 0.47
N ALA A 46 44.57 -21.19 0.86
CA ALA A 46 43.31 -21.16 0.14
C ALA A 46 42.97 -19.69 -0.19
N PRO A 47 42.52 -19.37 -1.43
CA PRO A 47 42.28 -18.00 -1.83
C PRO A 47 41.39 -17.33 -0.79
N ALA A 48 41.86 -16.22 -0.22
CA ALA A 48 41.10 -15.45 0.75
C ALA A 48 39.74 -15.14 0.14
N LYS A 49 38.67 -15.61 0.80
CA LYS A 49 37.29 -15.35 0.37
C LYS A 49 37.16 -13.83 0.24
N GLU A 50 37.00 -13.33 -0.99
CA GLU A 50 36.90 -11.87 -1.22
C GLU A 50 35.79 -11.32 -0.34
N SER A 51 36.17 -10.54 0.67
CA SER A 51 35.21 -9.93 1.60
C SER A 51 34.62 -8.71 0.90
N TYR A 52 33.34 -8.79 0.54
CA TYR A 52 32.60 -7.66 0.00
C TYR A 52 31.76 -7.00 1.08
N ARG A 53 31.36 -5.76 0.81
CA ARG A 53 30.50 -4.96 1.68
C ARG A 53 29.20 -4.57 0.97
N ILE A 54 28.16 -4.49 1.77
CA ILE A 54 26.89 -3.87 1.40
C ILE A 54 26.77 -2.58 2.19
N VAL A 55 26.41 -1.49 1.52
CA VAL A 55 26.27 -0.17 2.15
C VAL A 55 24.83 0.29 2.07
N LEU A 56 24.26 0.70 3.19
CA LEU A 56 22.91 1.27 3.26
C LEU A 56 23.01 2.77 3.53
N ILE A 57 22.37 3.59 2.70
CA ILE A 57 22.38 5.06 2.78
C ILE A 57 20.97 5.54 3.10
N THR A 58 20.82 6.32 4.17
CA THR A 58 19.52 6.89 4.53
C THR A 58 19.21 8.18 3.76
N ASN A 59 17.96 8.64 3.79
CA ASN A 59 17.60 9.97 3.31
C ASN A 59 17.96 11.08 4.30
N GLY A 60 18.08 10.78 5.60
CA GLY A 60 18.40 11.73 6.67
C GLY A 60 18.84 11.05 7.97
N SER A 61 18.95 11.80 9.06
CA SER A 61 19.60 11.34 10.31
C SER A 61 18.67 10.86 11.43
N SER A 62 17.36 10.80 11.18
CA SER A 62 16.30 10.47 12.16
C SER A 62 16.59 9.21 13.02
N PRO A 63 16.21 9.21 14.32
CA PRO A 63 16.27 8.02 15.18
C PRO A 63 15.48 6.80 14.67
N PHE A 64 14.54 7.00 13.72
CA PHE A 64 13.89 5.91 12.99
C PHE A 64 14.91 4.89 12.45
N TRP A 65 16.07 5.36 12.00
CA TRP A 65 17.11 4.54 11.40
C TRP A 65 17.89 3.65 12.37
N ASP A 66 17.79 3.88 13.69
CA ASP A 66 18.52 3.08 14.69
C ASP A 66 18.09 1.61 14.64
N ALA A 67 16.79 1.36 14.40
CA ALA A 67 16.26 0.01 14.28
C ALA A 67 16.69 -0.64 12.95
N ALA A 68 16.69 0.12 11.85
CA ALA A 68 17.11 -0.35 10.54
C ALA A 68 18.60 -0.73 10.52
N ASP A 69 19.45 0.10 11.14
CA ASP A 69 20.88 -0.16 11.29
C ASP A 69 21.10 -1.47 12.05
N ARG A 70 20.54 -1.62 13.26
CA ARG A 70 20.63 -2.87 14.04
C ARG A 70 20.18 -4.10 13.25
N GLY A 71 19.05 -4.02 12.55
CA GLY A 71 18.56 -5.12 11.73
C GLY A 71 19.48 -5.47 10.56
N SER A 72 20.10 -4.46 9.96
CA SER A 72 21.07 -4.64 8.87
C SER A 72 22.38 -5.30 9.34
N GLN A 73 22.87 -4.93 10.54
CA GLN A 73 24.04 -5.56 11.14
C GLN A 73 23.75 -7.02 11.49
N GLU A 74 22.61 -7.30 12.12
CA GLU A 74 22.21 -8.68 12.45
C GLU A 74 22.08 -9.57 11.20
N ALA A 75 21.56 -9.02 10.10
CA ALA A 75 21.50 -9.72 8.82
C ALA A 75 22.90 -9.96 8.23
N GLY A 76 23.79 -8.97 8.31
CA GLY A 76 25.19 -9.08 7.91
C GLY A 76 25.91 -10.21 8.63
N ASP A 77 25.79 -10.26 9.96
CA ASP A 77 26.39 -11.31 10.80
C ASP A 77 25.89 -12.70 10.42
N LYS A 78 24.57 -12.87 10.23
CA LYS A 78 23.96 -14.14 9.83
C LYS A 78 24.42 -14.61 8.45
N LEU A 79 24.66 -13.68 7.53
CA LEU A 79 25.07 -13.98 6.15
C LEU A 79 26.59 -14.03 5.98
N GLY A 80 27.36 -13.61 6.99
CA GLY A 80 28.81 -13.46 6.90
C GLY A 80 29.24 -12.37 5.91
N VAL A 81 28.46 -11.29 5.82
CA VAL A 81 28.72 -10.14 4.93
C VAL A 81 28.86 -8.88 5.78
N LYS A 82 29.86 -8.05 5.48
CA LYS A 82 30.04 -6.79 6.18
C LYS A 82 29.02 -5.77 5.68
N VAL A 83 28.27 -5.18 6.61
CA VAL A 83 27.28 -4.13 6.32
C VAL A 83 27.76 -2.81 6.91
N GLU A 84 27.68 -1.75 6.12
CA GLU A 84 27.90 -0.38 6.57
C GLU A 84 26.61 0.41 6.45
N PHE A 85 26.27 1.18 7.49
CA PHE A 85 25.06 1.99 7.52
C PHE A 85 25.44 3.48 7.60
N LEU A 86 25.24 4.20 6.51
CA LEU A 86 25.61 5.60 6.34
C LEU A 86 24.39 6.49 6.50
N ARG A 87 24.41 7.36 7.51
CA ARG A 87 23.38 8.39 7.66
C ARG A 87 23.66 9.56 6.75
N ASN A 88 22.64 10.01 6.02
CA ASN A 88 22.68 11.25 5.27
C ASN A 88 22.34 12.46 6.15
N ASP A 89 22.76 13.64 5.73
CA ASP A 89 22.53 14.93 6.40
C ASP A 89 21.19 15.58 6.01
N ALA A 90 20.30 14.80 5.37
CA ALA A 90 19.04 15.28 4.79
C ALA A 90 19.22 16.25 3.62
N THR A 91 20.33 16.13 2.87
CA THR A 91 20.55 16.85 1.62
C THR A 91 20.78 15.92 0.43
N GLU A 92 20.47 16.40 -0.77
CA GLU A 92 20.77 15.69 -2.02
C GLU A 92 22.29 15.59 -2.23
N ALA A 93 23.01 16.68 -2.00
CA ALA A 93 24.47 16.75 -2.10
C ALA A 93 25.15 15.69 -1.21
N GLY A 94 24.65 15.49 0.01
CA GLY A 94 25.15 14.46 0.91
C GLY A 94 24.98 13.03 0.38
N GLN A 95 23.89 12.74 -0.35
CA GLN A 95 23.73 11.43 -1.00
C GLN A 95 24.66 11.28 -2.20
N ILE A 96 24.83 12.33 -3.00
CA ILE A 96 25.75 12.35 -4.14
C ILE A 96 27.18 12.07 -3.67
N GLU A 97 27.67 12.82 -2.68
CA GLU A 97 29.03 12.67 -2.13
C GLU A 97 29.29 11.23 -1.64
N ARG A 98 28.33 10.65 -0.92
CA ARG A 98 28.42 9.26 -0.43
C ARG A 98 28.50 8.26 -1.58
N LEU A 99 27.64 8.41 -2.60
CA LEU A 99 27.64 7.51 -3.76
C LEU A 99 28.96 7.61 -4.54
N GLU A 100 29.48 8.83 -4.74
CA GLU A 100 30.77 9.07 -5.39
C GLU A 100 31.94 8.45 -4.61
N GLN A 101 31.96 8.61 -3.28
CA GLN A 101 32.96 8.00 -2.41
C GLN A 101 32.94 6.46 -2.49
N LEU A 102 31.75 5.86 -2.57
CA LEU A 102 31.60 4.40 -2.67
C LEU A 102 31.96 3.87 -4.06
N ALA A 103 31.75 4.66 -5.12
CA ALA A 103 32.06 4.28 -6.49
C ALA A 103 33.55 3.96 -6.74
N GLY A 104 34.45 4.48 -5.89
CA GLY A 104 35.89 4.21 -5.94
C GLY A 104 36.33 2.97 -5.16
N GLN A 105 35.45 2.33 -4.40
CA GLN A 105 35.79 1.26 -3.47
C GLN A 105 35.51 -0.12 -4.07
N LYS A 106 36.55 -0.93 -4.27
CA LYS A 106 36.46 -2.23 -4.99
C LYS A 106 35.67 -3.31 -4.22
N ASP A 107 35.63 -3.20 -2.90
CA ASP A 107 34.97 -4.12 -1.98
C ASP A 107 33.46 -3.86 -1.85
N VAL A 108 32.96 -2.72 -2.29
CA VAL A 108 31.51 -2.43 -2.31
C VAL A 108 30.86 -3.15 -3.48
N LYS A 109 29.92 -4.05 -3.19
CA LYS A 109 29.17 -4.82 -4.21
C LYS A 109 27.67 -4.56 -4.19
N GLY A 110 27.15 -4.01 -3.11
CA GLY A 110 25.74 -3.66 -2.98
C GLY A 110 25.56 -2.31 -2.29
N ILE A 111 24.63 -1.51 -2.81
CA ILE A 111 24.18 -0.27 -2.21
C ILE A 111 22.65 -0.31 -2.10
N GLY A 112 22.14 -0.15 -0.88
CA GLY A 112 20.75 0.21 -0.63
C GLY A 112 20.65 1.69 -0.33
N ILE A 113 19.70 2.40 -0.91
CA ILE A 113 19.50 3.82 -0.64
C ILE A 113 18.02 4.16 -0.40
N SER A 114 17.73 4.85 0.70
CA SER A 114 16.46 5.55 0.89
C SER A 114 16.60 6.90 0.22
N LEU A 115 15.93 7.12 -0.91
CA LEU A 115 16.10 8.35 -1.68
C LEU A 115 15.54 9.55 -0.92
N ILE A 116 16.27 10.67 -0.99
CA ILE A 116 15.80 11.92 -0.43
C ILE A 116 14.58 12.47 -1.17
N ASP A 117 14.59 12.37 -2.49
CA ASP A 117 13.53 12.81 -3.40
C ASP A 117 13.58 11.93 -4.67
N GLU A 118 12.42 11.59 -5.22
CA GLU A 118 12.33 10.81 -6.46
C GLU A 118 12.81 11.60 -7.69
N LYS A 119 12.94 12.93 -7.57
CA LYS A 119 13.33 13.87 -8.62
C LYS A 119 14.77 14.38 -8.46
N ALA A 120 15.51 13.85 -7.47
CA ALA A 120 16.92 14.14 -7.24
C ALA A 120 17.79 13.56 -8.38
N THR A 121 17.81 14.23 -9.54
CA THR A 121 18.46 13.72 -10.76
C THR A 121 19.94 13.43 -10.53
N GLY A 122 20.64 14.22 -9.71
CA GLY A 122 22.04 13.98 -9.40
C GLY A 122 22.27 12.65 -8.67
N VAL A 123 21.40 12.31 -7.71
CA VAL A 123 21.45 11.01 -7.01
C VAL A 123 21.10 9.87 -7.96
N ILE A 124 20.07 10.06 -8.79
CA ILE A 124 19.60 9.06 -9.78
C ILE A 124 20.70 8.74 -10.80
N ASP A 125 21.40 9.75 -11.30
CA ASP A 125 22.48 9.56 -12.27
C ASP A 125 23.66 8.80 -11.64
N GLN A 126 24.00 9.10 -10.38
CA GLN A 126 25.03 8.35 -9.65
C GLN A 126 24.63 6.90 -9.41
N MET A 127 23.37 6.64 -9.05
CA MET A 127 22.86 5.27 -8.91
C MET A 127 22.99 4.48 -10.21
N LYS A 128 22.64 5.07 -11.35
CA LYS A 128 22.80 4.46 -12.67
C LYS A 128 24.27 4.18 -12.99
N ALA A 129 25.15 5.16 -12.75
CA ALA A 129 26.60 5.01 -12.98
C ALA A 129 27.22 3.89 -12.11
N LEU A 130 26.75 3.71 -10.88
CA LEU A 130 27.18 2.60 -10.01
C LEU A 130 26.75 1.23 -10.58
N ARG A 131 25.53 1.14 -11.11
CA ARG A 131 25.04 -0.09 -11.76
C ARG A 131 25.84 -0.44 -13.00
N GLU A 132 26.21 0.55 -13.82
CA GLU A 132 27.08 0.35 -14.98
C GLU A 132 28.47 -0.19 -14.59
N LYS A 133 28.93 0.13 -13.37
CA LYS A 133 30.17 -0.42 -12.77
C LYS A 133 29.98 -1.81 -12.13
N GLY A 134 28.79 -2.39 -12.22
CA GLY A 134 28.48 -3.71 -11.66
C GLY A 134 28.20 -3.73 -10.16
N ILE A 135 27.89 -2.57 -9.55
CA ILE A 135 27.41 -2.51 -8.17
C ILE A 135 25.89 -2.70 -8.18
N HIS A 136 25.39 -3.63 -7.36
CA HIS A 136 23.96 -3.83 -7.21
C HIS A 136 23.35 -2.65 -6.44
N VAL A 137 22.35 -1.99 -7.02
CA VAL A 137 21.68 -0.86 -6.39
C VAL A 137 20.22 -1.19 -6.16
N ILE A 138 19.77 -1.10 -4.91
CA ILE A 138 18.36 -1.19 -4.51
C ILE A 138 17.94 0.08 -3.80
N THR A 139 16.64 0.30 -3.73
CA THR A 139 16.05 1.33 -2.88
C THR A 139 15.37 0.69 -1.67
N PHE A 140 15.31 1.41 -0.56
CA PHE A 140 14.58 0.96 0.62
C PHE A 140 13.93 2.13 1.34
N ASP A 141 12.80 1.88 2.02
CA ASP A 141 11.97 2.90 2.70
C ASP A 141 11.35 3.97 1.78
N ALA A 142 12.17 4.74 1.04
CA ALA A 142 11.76 5.71 0.02
C ALA A 142 12.34 5.33 -1.34
N ASP A 143 11.47 5.23 -2.34
CA ASP A 143 11.83 4.74 -3.69
C ASP A 143 12.19 5.87 -4.68
N GLY A 144 12.68 5.45 -5.85
CA GLY A 144 12.94 6.28 -7.02
C GLY A 144 12.55 5.59 -8.33
N PRO A 145 12.95 6.17 -9.48
CA PRO A 145 12.69 5.59 -10.79
C PRO A 145 13.16 4.14 -10.93
N LYS A 146 12.37 3.29 -11.62
CA LYS A 146 12.65 1.86 -11.76
C LYS A 146 13.95 1.56 -12.52
N ASP A 147 14.41 2.46 -13.36
CA ASP A 147 15.61 2.28 -14.18
C ASP A 147 16.92 2.53 -13.39
N CYS A 148 16.87 3.20 -12.24
CA CYS A 148 18.06 3.44 -11.41
C CYS A 148 18.32 2.35 -10.36
N ARG A 149 17.44 1.35 -10.21
CA ARG A 149 17.50 0.34 -9.14
C ARG A 149 16.95 -1.02 -9.55
N GLU A 150 17.38 -2.08 -8.86
CA GLU A 150 16.97 -3.47 -9.14
C GLU A 150 15.70 -3.87 -8.38
N ALA A 151 15.56 -3.41 -7.13
CA ALA A 151 14.44 -3.74 -6.26
C ALA A 151 14.16 -2.59 -5.29
N PHE A 152 12.92 -2.54 -4.80
CA PHE A 152 12.51 -1.66 -3.71
C PHE A 152 12.06 -2.51 -2.53
N VAL A 153 12.54 -2.18 -1.33
CA VAL A 153 12.13 -2.80 -0.08
C VAL A 153 11.54 -1.75 0.84
N GLY A 154 10.22 -1.74 0.99
CA GLY A 154 9.57 -0.73 1.82
C GLY A 154 8.11 -1.03 2.14
N THR A 155 7.49 -0.09 2.83
CA THR A 155 6.05 -0.14 3.13
C THR A 155 5.26 0.20 1.86
N ASN A 156 4.10 -0.43 1.67
CA ASN A 156 3.12 0.10 0.73
C ASN A 156 2.49 1.37 1.34
N ASN A 157 3.09 2.52 1.05
CA ASN A 157 2.75 3.78 1.72
C ASN A 157 1.36 4.26 1.33
N LEU A 158 0.93 3.99 0.10
CA LEU A 158 -0.42 4.29 -0.37
C LEU A 158 -1.47 3.54 0.46
N GLU A 159 -1.32 2.22 0.63
CA GLU A 159 -2.24 1.43 1.46
C GLU A 159 -2.17 1.81 2.94
N ALA A 160 -0.98 2.08 3.46
CA ALA A 160 -0.82 2.55 4.84
C ALA A 160 -1.55 3.90 5.06
N GLY A 161 -1.46 4.80 4.08
CA GLY A 161 -2.22 6.04 4.04
C GLY A 161 -3.72 5.78 4.01
N ARG A 162 -4.20 4.92 3.10
CA ARG A 162 -5.64 4.59 2.97
C ARG A 162 -6.21 4.05 4.26
N ALA A 163 -5.50 3.13 4.92
CA ALA A 163 -5.91 2.59 6.21
C ALA A 163 -6.05 3.70 7.28
N LEU A 164 -5.09 4.62 7.35
CA LEU A 164 -5.15 5.76 8.27
C LEU A 164 -6.30 6.72 7.94
N GLY A 165 -6.52 7.00 6.65
CA GLY A 165 -7.63 7.83 6.17
C GLY A 165 -8.98 7.24 6.54
N GLN A 166 -9.19 5.95 6.28
CA GLN A 166 -10.43 5.23 6.63
C GLN A 166 -10.69 5.22 8.13
N ALA A 167 -9.64 5.00 8.93
CA ALA A 167 -9.74 5.09 10.39
C ALA A 167 -10.14 6.51 10.82
N THR A 168 -9.57 7.54 10.19
CA THR A 168 -9.90 8.95 10.46
C THR A 168 -11.35 9.28 10.12
N ALA A 169 -11.83 8.85 8.95
CA ALA A 169 -13.23 9.03 8.55
C ALA A 169 -14.21 8.36 9.52
N THR A 170 -13.82 7.19 10.07
CA THR A 170 -14.61 6.48 11.08
C THR A 170 -14.66 7.25 12.41
N LEU A 171 -13.53 7.82 12.83
CA LEU A 171 -13.44 8.61 14.07
C LEU A 171 -14.07 10.01 13.92
N ARG A 172 -14.15 10.54 12.70
CA ARG A 172 -14.68 11.86 12.38
C ARG A 172 -15.71 11.81 11.25
N PRO A 173 -16.91 11.24 11.48
CA PRO A 173 -17.93 11.08 10.44
C PRO A 173 -18.46 12.42 9.88
N ASP A 174 -18.38 13.47 10.70
CA ASP A 174 -18.78 14.84 10.34
C ASP A 174 -17.65 15.66 9.70
N GLY A 175 -16.46 15.07 9.55
CA GLY A 175 -15.29 15.72 8.97
C GLY A 175 -14.51 16.61 9.94
N GLY A 176 -13.61 17.41 9.38
CA GLY A 176 -12.78 18.39 10.08
C GLY A 176 -11.36 18.50 9.55
N SER A 177 -10.57 19.39 10.17
CA SER A 177 -9.19 19.61 9.77
C SER A 177 -8.23 18.63 10.43
N THR A 178 -7.24 18.19 9.66
CA THR A 178 -6.13 17.33 10.09
C THR A 178 -4.82 17.96 9.64
N VAL A 179 -3.81 17.88 10.49
CA VAL A 179 -2.44 18.29 10.15
C VAL A 179 -1.62 17.04 9.90
N CYS A 180 -0.97 16.97 8.74
CA CYS A 180 -0.12 15.84 8.37
C CYS A 180 1.35 16.17 8.62
N PHE A 181 1.95 15.44 9.55
CA PHE A 181 3.37 15.50 9.83
C PHE A 181 4.09 14.44 8.99
N VAL A 182 4.74 14.88 7.92
CA VAL A 182 5.63 14.04 7.11
C VAL A 182 7.04 14.57 7.22
N GLY A 183 8.03 13.67 7.21
CA GLY A 183 9.45 14.04 7.33
C GLY A 183 9.91 14.90 6.14
N ILE A 184 10.42 14.26 5.10
CA ILE A 184 10.88 14.94 3.89
C ILE A 184 9.74 14.94 2.87
N LYS A 185 9.13 16.10 2.60
CA LYS A 185 7.95 16.20 1.71
C LYS A 185 8.19 15.67 0.29
N GLY A 186 9.43 15.77 -0.20
CA GLY A 186 9.85 15.30 -1.53
C GLY A 186 10.06 13.79 -1.63
N SER A 187 10.09 13.08 -0.50
CA SER A 187 10.28 11.63 -0.50
C SER A 187 9.02 10.89 -0.95
N GLN A 188 9.21 9.81 -1.71
CA GLN A 188 8.12 9.03 -2.30
C GLN A 188 7.18 8.45 -1.24
N ASN A 189 7.72 7.94 -0.14
CA ASN A 189 6.94 7.37 0.95
C ASN A 189 6.01 8.40 1.63
N ALA A 190 6.49 9.64 1.82
CA ALA A 190 5.69 10.73 2.36
C ALA A 190 4.53 11.12 1.43
N ARG A 191 4.80 11.27 0.13
CA ARG A 191 3.78 11.60 -0.87
C ARG A 191 2.69 10.54 -0.95
N GLU A 192 3.07 9.28 -1.14
CA GLU A 192 2.10 8.19 -1.26
C GLU A 192 1.24 8.04 0.00
N ARG A 193 1.84 8.20 1.18
CA ARG A 193 1.09 8.10 2.44
C ARG A 193 0.08 9.23 2.61
N LEU A 194 0.45 10.45 2.23
CA LEU A 194 -0.44 11.59 2.24
C LEU A 194 -1.57 11.45 1.21
N GLN A 195 -1.25 10.95 0.03
CA GLN A 195 -2.23 10.60 -0.99
C GLN A 195 -3.22 9.57 -0.46
N GLY A 196 -2.71 8.43 0.04
CA GLY A 196 -3.56 7.35 0.53
C GLY A 196 -4.44 7.82 1.68
N PHE A 197 -3.91 8.64 2.57
CA PHE A 197 -4.68 9.27 3.63
C PHE A 197 -5.86 10.07 3.09
N THR A 198 -5.59 10.93 2.10
CA THR A 198 -6.62 11.78 1.48
C THR A 198 -7.69 10.95 0.78
N GLU A 199 -7.30 9.90 0.05
CA GLU A 199 -8.23 8.96 -0.59
C GLU A 199 -9.10 8.22 0.44
N GLY A 200 -8.50 7.77 1.54
CA GLY A 200 -9.21 7.02 2.59
C GLY A 200 -10.10 7.89 3.47
N ALA A 201 -9.71 9.14 3.72
CA ALA A 201 -10.42 10.07 4.60
C ALA A 201 -11.67 10.70 3.95
N GLY A 202 -11.64 10.87 2.63
CA GLY A 202 -12.73 11.45 1.84
C GLY A 202 -12.89 12.97 1.99
N GLU A 203 -13.83 13.52 1.23
CA GLU A 203 -13.98 14.97 0.98
C GLU A 203 -14.31 15.83 2.21
N LYS A 204 -14.73 15.21 3.32
CA LYS A 204 -15.08 15.93 4.56
C LYS A 204 -13.87 16.27 5.43
N ILE A 205 -12.70 15.70 5.13
CA ILE A 205 -11.47 15.93 5.89
C ILE A 205 -10.58 16.91 5.11
N LYS A 206 -10.16 17.98 5.81
CA LYS A 206 -9.23 18.96 5.27
C LYS A 206 -7.81 18.66 5.72
N VAL A 207 -6.89 18.53 4.77
CA VAL A 207 -5.46 18.35 5.05
C VAL A 207 -4.79 19.71 5.11
N VAL A 208 -4.21 20.05 6.25
CA VAL A 208 -3.58 21.35 6.49
C VAL A 208 -2.08 21.18 6.67
N ASP A 209 -1.29 22.07 6.07
CA ASP A 209 0.15 22.16 6.28
C ASP A 209 0.46 22.59 7.71
N GLU A 210 1.38 21.91 8.37
CA GLU A 210 1.79 22.23 9.73
C GLU A 210 2.46 23.61 9.86
N LYS A 211 3.30 23.98 8.90
CA LYS A 211 4.16 25.17 9.00
C LYS A 211 3.47 26.43 8.50
N SER A 212 2.77 26.33 7.38
CA SER A 212 2.09 27.49 6.77
C SER A 212 0.63 27.61 7.19
N GLY A 213 0.00 26.54 7.69
CA GLY A 213 -1.44 26.49 7.93
C GLY A 213 -2.28 26.47 6.63
N GLU A 214 -1.64 26.24 5.48
CA GLU A 214 -2.30 26.18 4.17
C GLU A 214 -3.16 24.92 4.02
N ASP A 215 -4.34 25.04 3.40
CA ASP A 215 -5.17 23.89 3.04
C ASP A 215 -4.57 23.19 1.81
N LEU A 216 -3.91 22.07 2.04
CA LEU A 216 -3.23 21.28 1.02
C LEU A 216 -4.17 20.34 0.28
N THR A 217 -5.43 20.20 0.71
CA THR A 217 -6.36 19.18 0.20
C THR A 217 -6.43 19.19 -1.32
N ARG A 218 -6.60 20.38 -1.92
CA ARG A 218 -6.68 20.54 -3.38
C ARG A 218 -5.36 20.19 -4.08
N ALA A 219 -4.23 20.63 -3.52
CA ALA A 219 -2.92 20.37 -4.10
C ALA A 219 -2.61 18.86 -4.10
N VAL A 220 -2.92 18.17 -3.00
CA VAL A 220 -2.79 16.72 -2.89
C VAL A 220 -3.70 16.02 -3.90
N LEU A 221 -4.99 16.37 -3.98
CA LEU A 221 -5.91 15.76 -4.94
C LEU A 221 -5.46 15.92 -6.40
N LEU A 222 -4.91 17.09 -6.78
CA LEU A 222 -4.36 17.30 -8.11
C LEU A 222 -3.11 16.45 -8.37
N GLN A 223 -2.23 16.32 -7.38
CA GLN A 223 -1.07 15.44 -7.46
C GLN A 223 -1.50 13.98 -7.68
N ILE A 224 -2.51 13.51 -6.94
CA ILE A 224 -3.10 12.18 -7.10
C ILE A 224 -3.59 11.97 -8.53
N VAL A 225 -4.40 12.90 -9.05
CA VAL A 225 -4.91 12.82 -10.43
C VAL A 225 -3.74 12.77 -11.43
N SER A 226 -2.76 13.67 -11.29
CA SER A 226 -1.60 13.70 -12.18
C SER A 226 -0.82 12.39 -12.17
N GLU A 227 -0.63 11.77 -11.00
CA GLU A 227 0.08 10.49 -10.89
C GLU A 227 -0.71 9.33 -11.50
N GLN A 228 -2.04 9.27 -11.28
CA GLN A 228 -2.90 8.26 -11.89
C GLN A 228 -2.96 8.38 -13.42
N GLU A 229 -2.92 9.60 -13.96
CA GLU A 229 -2.85 9.82 -15.41
C GLU A 229 -1.48 9.43 -16.01
N HIS A 230 -0.39 9.53 -15.24
CA HIS A 230 0.97 9.23 -15.73
C HIS A 230 1.36 7.75 -15.61
N PHE A 231 0.96 7.10 -14.51
CA PHE A 231 1.38 5.73 -14.17
C PHE A 231 0.23 4.71 -14.20
N GLY A 232 -1.02 5.18 -14.26
CA GLY A 232 -2.23 4.35 -14.27
C GLY A 232 -2.85 4.20 -15.67
N SER A 233 -4.16 3.95 -15.70
CA SER A 233 -4.95 4.03 -16.93
C SER A 233 -5.52 5.45 -17.03
N PRO A 234 -5.04 6.28 -17.97
CA PRO A 234 -5.47 7.67 -18.06
C PRO A 234 -6.97 7.74 -18.35
N VAL A 235 -7.70 8.50 -17.55
CA VAL A 235 -9.14 8.76 -17.72
C VAL A 235 -9.39 10.14 -18.32
N LEU A 236 -8.43 11.06 -18.24
CA LEU A 236 -8.52 12.38 -18.83
C LEU A 236 -7.97 12.38 -20.25
N SER A 237 -8.87 12.35 -21.24
CA SER A 237 -8.46 12.49 -22.65
C SER A 237 -7.81 13.85 -22.92
N ILE A 238 -6.98 13.91 -23.97
CA ILE A 238 -6.37 15.17 -24.44
C ILE A 238 -7.47 16.22 -24.70
N ASP A 239 -8.56 15.84 -25.35
CA ASP A 239 -9.69 16.74 -25.64
C ASP A 239 -10.32 17.30 -24.35
N LEU A 240 -10.45 16.48 -23.30
CA LEU A 240 -10.99 16.91 -22.01
C LEU A 240 -10.02 17.85 -21.29
N LEU A 241 -8.72 17.55 -21.30
CA LEU A 241 -7.69 18.43 -20.74
C LEU A 241 -7.66 19.78 -21.45
N GLU A 242 -7.72 19.79 -22.79
CA GLU A 242 -7.80 21.02 -23.57
C GLU A 242 -9.07 21.83 -23.28
N ALA A 243 -10.22 21.16 -23.18
CA ALA A 243 -11.48 21.81 -22.81
C ALA A 243 -11.38 22.43 -21.41
N ILE A 244 -10.86 21.69 -20.43
CA ILE A 244 -10.63 22.21 -19.08
C ILE A 244 -9.73 23.46 -19.15
N ILE A 245 -8.57 23.40 -19.83
CA ILE A 245 -7.62 24.51 -19.95
C ILE A 245 -8.23 25.72 -20.68
N ARG A 246 -8.96 25.52 -21.78
CA ARG A 246 -9.57 26.61 -22.56
C ARG A 246 -10.70 27.31 -21.83
N PHE A 247 -11.42 26.60 -20.98
CA PHE A 247 -12.51 27.19 -20.19
C PHE A 247 -12.00 27.85 -18.91
N TYR A 248 -10.78 27.55 -18.44
CA TYR A 248 -10.15 28.29 -17.34
C TYR A 248 -10.00 29.78 -17.69
N GLY A 249 -10.51 30.64 -16.80
CA GLY A 249 -10.47 32.10 -16.96
C GLY A 249 -11.60 32.70 -17.80
N ASN A 250 -12.48 31.87 -18.36
CA ASN A 250 -13.63 32.34 -19.13
C ASN A 250 -14.91 32.40 -18.27
N PRO A 251 -15.88 33.29 -18.58
CA PRO A 251 -17.16 33.36 -17.86
C PRO A 251 -17.95 32.04 -17.86
N ALA A 252 -17.70 31.16 -18.83
CA ALA A 252 -18.33 29.85 -18.94
C ALA A 252 -17.66 28.75 -18.09
N GLN A 253 -16.58 29.05 -17.35
CA GLN A 253 -15.89 28.10 -16.47
C GLN A 253 -16.83 27.50 -15.42
N GLU A 254 -17.71 28.33 -14.83
CA GLU A 254 -18.64 27.89 -13.81
C GLU A 254 -19.68 26.91 -14.35
N LEU A 255 -20.14 27.12 -15.60
CA LEU A 255 -21.07 26.22 -16.27
C LEU A 255 -20.46 24.85 -16.50
N LEU A 256 -19.22 24.80 -17.01
CA LEU A 256 -18.47 23.56 -17.20
C LEU A 256 -18.27 22.83 -15.87
N THR A 257 -17.86 23.58 -14.83
CA THR A 257 -17.60 23.02 -13.49
C THR A 257 -18.85 22.37 -12.92
N ARG A 258 -19.98 23.09 -12.89
CA ARG A 258 -21.26 22.56 -12.40
C ARG A 258 -21.75 21.36 -13.21
N TYR A 259 -21.56 21.38 -14.53
CA TYR A 259 -21.94 20.26 -15.39
C TYR A 259 -21.12 19.00 -15.09
N LEU A 260 -19.80 19.13 -14.91
CA LEU A 260 -18.92 18.02 -14.56
C LEU A 260 -19.24 17.47 -13.17
N GLU A 261 -19.42 18.34 -12.18
CA GLU A 261 -19.81 17.94 -10.82
C GLU A 261 -21.14 17.18 -10.80
N GLN A 262 -22.16 17.68 -11.49
CA GLN A 262 -23.46 17.04 -11.56
C GLN A 262 -23.40 15.70 -12.32
N SER A 263 -22.64 15.63 -13.42
CA SER A 263 -22.49 14.42 -14.22
C SER A 263 -21.73 13.33 -13.46
N LEU A 264 -20.63 13.68 -12.80
CA LEU A 264 -19.85 12.76 -11.96
C LEU A 264 -20.65 12.32 -10.72
N GLY A 265 -21.34 13.25 -10.06
CA GLY A 265 -22.22 12.94 -8.94
C GLY A 265 -23.34 11.97 -9.34
N GLY A 266 -23.96 12.18 -10.50
CA GLY A 266 -24.97 11.27 -11.07
C GLY A 266 -24.40 9.89 -11.37
N LEU A 267 -23.22 9.82 -11.99
CA LEU A 267 -22.54 8.55 -12.31
C LEU A 267 -22.21 7.75 -11.05
N MET A 268 -21.62 8.39 -10.03
CA MET A 268 -21.27 7.73 -8.77
C MET A 268 -22.53 7.22 -8.04
N GLN A 269 -23.62 7.98 -8.08
CA GLN A 269 -24.89 7.55 -7.50
C GLN A 269 -25.46 6.33 -8.24
N GLN A 270 -25.41 6.33 -9.59
CA GLN A 270 -25.85 5.19 -10.39
C GLN A 270 -25.00 3.95 -10.12
N GLN A 271 -23.67 4.09 -10.02
CA GLN A 271 -22.77 2.99 -9.68
C GLN A 271 -23.08 2.40 -8.31
N ARG A 272 -23.35 3.23 -7.29
CA ARG A 272 -23.75 2.78 -5.94
C ARG A 272 -25.06 2.01 -5.96
N VAL A 273 -26.08 2.53 -6.66
CA VAL A 273 -27.38 1.84 -6.77
C VAL A 273 -27.22 0.50 -7.48
N MET A 274 -26.50 0.46 -8.60
CA MET A 274 -26.24 -0.78 -9.35
C MET A 274 -25.45 -1.80 -8.52
N GLN A 275 -24.42 -1.38 -7.80
CA GLN A 275 -23.66 -2.24 -6.90
C GLN A 275 -24.53 -2.78 -5.75
N ALA A 276 -25.38 -1.94 -5.17
CA ALA A 276 -26.30 -2.35 -4.11
C ALA A 276 -27.34 -3.37 -4.63
N GLU A 277 -27.87 -3.17 -5.83
CA GLU A 277 -28.79 -4.13 -6.44
C GLU A 277 -28.09 -5.45 -6.80
N MET A 278 -26.87 -5.40 -7.34
CA MET A 278 -26.09 -6.61 -7.64
C MET A 278 -25.71 -7.37 -6.37
N ALA A 279 -25.31 -6.66 -5.30
CA ALA A 279 -25.05 -7.27 -4.00
C ALA A 279 -26.30 -7.94 -3.41
N LYS A 280 -27.47 -7.30 -3.56
CA LYS A 280 -28.76 -7.86 -3.15
C LYS A 280 -29.14 -9.09 -3.98
N ALA A 281 -28.88 -9.08 -5.29
CA ALA A 281 -29.10 -10.22 -6.17
C ALA A 281 -28.16 -11.40 -5.84
N LEU A 282 -26.91 -11.14 -5.45
CA LEU A 282 -25.95 -12.18 -5.04
C LEU A 282 -26.31 -12.82 -3.69
N GLN A 283 -26.85 -12.03 -2.75
CA GLN A 283 -27.30 -12.52 -1.44
C GLN A 283 -28.62 -13.31 -1.52
N SER A 284 -29.39 -13.13 -2.59
CA SER A 284 -30.64 -13.86 -2.79
C SER A 284 -30.83 -14.17 -4.28
N PRO A 285 -30.08 -15.14 -4.84
CA PRO A 285 -30.09 -15.45 -6.27
C PRO A 285 -31.45 -15.89 -6.80
N MET A 286 -32.35 -16.35 -5.91
CA MET A 286 -33.72 -16.70 -6.26
C MET A 286 -34.73 -15.55 -6.12
N ALA A 287 -34.36 -14.40 -5.56
CA ALA A 287 -35.30 -13.29 -5.37
C ALA A 287 -35.76 -12.63 -6.69
N PRO A 288 -34.87 -12.37 -7.68
CA PRO A 288 -35.30 -11.84 -8.97
C PRO A 288 -36.20 -12.84 -9.74
N LEU A 289 -35.90 -14.13 -9.63
CA LEU A 289 -36.68 -15.20 -10.25
C LEU A 289 -38.02 -15.43 -9.55
N ALA A 290 -38.04 -15.34 -8.21
CA ALA A 290 -39.26 -15.42 -7.42
C ALA A 290 -40.20 -14.26 -7.72
N GLU A 291 -39.67 -13.04 -7.90
CA GLU A 291 -40.45 -11.87 -8.27
C GLU A 291 -41.03 -12.00 -9.69
N LEU A 292 -40.23 -12.43 -10.66
CA LEU A 292 -40.71 -12.74 -12.03
C LEU A 292 -41.76 -13.86 -12.03
N THR A 293 -41.55 -14.91 -11.24
CA THR A 293 -42.50 -16.03 -11.10
C THR A 293 -43.79 -15.56 -10.43
N ARG A 294 -43.72 -14.67 -9.43
CA ARG A 294 -44.89 -14.10 -8.76
C ARG A 294 -45.71 -13.24 -9.70
N GLN A 295 -45.06 -12.38 -10.49
CA GLN A 295 -45.71 -11.54 -11.50
C GLN A 295 -46.35 -12.39 -12.61
N ASN A 296 -45.67 -13.44 -13.08
CA ASN A 296 -46.21 -14.37 -14.07
C ASN A 296 -47.41 -15.15 -13.49
N MET A 297 -47.28 -15.69 -12.27
CA MET A 297 -48.36 -16.42 -11.60
C MET A 297 -49.58 -15.54 -11.29
N GLU A 298 -49.42 -14.24 -11.01
CA GLU A 298 -50.54 -13.29 -10.88
C GLU A 298 -51.26 -13.07 -12.22
N LEU A 299 -50.52 -12.98 -13.33
CA LEU A 299 -51.08 -12.92 -14.68
C LEU A 299 -51.84 -14.21 -15.05
N TRP A 300 -51.26 -15.37 -14.77
CA TRP A 300 -51.91 -16.68 -14.95
C TRP A 300 -53.15 -16.84 -14.06
N SER A 301 -53.08 -16.41 -12.80
CA SER A 301 -54.22 -16.43 -11.87
C SER A 301 -55.35 -15.52 -12.35
N LYS A 302 -55.03 -14.31 -12.85
CA LYS A 302 -56.03 -13.40 -13.42
C LYS A 302 -56.66 -13.99 -14.67
N MET A 303 -55.87 -14.57 -15.56
CA MET A 303 -56.35 -15.23 -16.77
C MET A 303 -57.23 -16.46 -16.45
N GLN A 304 -56.81 -17.28 -15.50
CA GLN A 304 -57.58 -18.44 -15.03
C GLN A 304 -58.89 -18.01 -14.37
N SER A 305 -58.87 -16.95 -13.54
CA SER A 305 -60.08 -16.41 -12.93
C SER A 305 -61.06 -15.85 -13.97
N SER A 306 -60.55 -15.19 -15.01
CA SER A 306 -61.34 -14.64 -16.12
C SER A 306 -61.95 -15.74 -17.02
N MET A 307 -61.20 -16.83 -17.27
CA MET A 307 -61.74 -18.00 -17.96
C MET A 307 -62.79 -18.72 -17.10
N LEU A 308 -62.54 -18.97 -15.82
CA LEU A 308 -63.50 -19.63 -14.91
C LEU A 308 -64.79 -18.82 -14.73
N SER A 309 -64.71 -17.49 -14.69
CA SER A 309 -65.89 -16.63 -14.69
C SER A 309 -66.64 -16.63 -16.03
N SER A 310 -65.97 -16.96 -17.14
CA SER A 310 -66.58 -17.06 -18.47
C SER A 310 -67.23 -18.43 -18.73
N PHE A 311 -66.94 -19.45 -17.92
CA PHE A 311 -67.51 -20.81 -18.01
C PHE A 311 -68.49 -21.17 -16.88
N SER A 312 -68.77 -20.25 -15.95
CA SER A 312 -69.82 -20.46 -14.93
C SER A 312 -71.21 -20.17 -15.51
N PRO A 313 -72.17 -21.11 -15.44
CA PRO A 313 -73.55 -20.84 -15.83
C PRO A 313 -74.21 -19.84 -14.86
N PRO A 314 -75.12 -18.97 -15.32
CA PRO A 314 -75.75 -17.99 -14.45
C PRO A 314 -76.66 -18.70 -13.43
N ALA A 315 -76.43 -18.44 -12.14
CA ALA A 315 -77.35 -18.84 -11.08
C ALA A 315 -78.62 -17.96 -11.10
N PRO A 316 -79.82 -18.50 -10.84
CA PRO A 316 -81.06 -17.76 -10.99
C PRO A 316 -81.28 -16.75 -9.86
N GLU A 317 -81.78 -15.57 -10.24
CA GLU A 317 -82.12 -14.45 -9.36
C GLU A 317 -83.17 -14.81 -8.30
N SER A 318 -82.92 -14.44 -7.04
CA SER A 318 -83.98 -14.32 -6.02
C SER A 318 -84.07 -12.87 -5.54
N LYS A 319 -85.24 -12.26 -5.77
CA LYS A 319 -85.59 -10.88 -5.40
C LYS A 319 -85.69 -10.70 -3.88
N PRO A 320 -85.19 -9.60 -3.29
CA PRO A 320 -85.54 -9.23 -1.92
C PRO A 320 -86.85 -8.43 -1.90
N LYS A 321 -87.81 -8.84 -1.06
CA LYS A 321 -88.99 -8.03 -0.72
C LYS A 321 -88.61 -7.00 0.36
N SER A 322 -88.96 -5.75 0.07
CA SER A 322 -88.96 -4.56 0.92
C SER A 322 -89.79 -4.73 2.21
N GLY A 323 -89.29 -4.22 3.34
CA GLY A 323 -90.07 -3.98 4.58
C GLY A 323 -90.92 -2.72 4.46
N PRO A 324 -91.13 -1.92 5.53
CA PRO A 324 -91.39 -2.21 6.95
C PRO A 324 -92.72 -1.53 7.41
N ASP A 325 -93.23 -1.77 8.63
CA ASP A 325 -93.55 -0.69 9.60
C ASP A 325 -94.35 -1.15 10.83
N SER A 326 -93.97 -0.57 11.98
CA SER A 326 -94.82 0.16 12.94
C SER A 326 -94.61 -0.16 14.44
N THR A 327 -94.07 0.86 15.10
CA THR A 327 -94.48 1.43 16.41
C THR A 327 -94.19 0.69 17.72
N SER A 328 -93.12 1.15 18.38
CA SER A 328 -92.91 1.27 19.85
C SER A 328 -94.02 2.12 20.54
N PRO A 329 -94.10 2.33 21.88
CA PRO A 329 -93.10 2.17 22.96
C PRO A 329 -93.70 1.75 24.36
N PRO A 330 -93.15 2.08 25.55
CA PRO A 330 -91.82 1.81 26.14
C PRO A 330 -91.86 1.19 27.58
N LYS A 331 -90.66 0.98 28.15
CA LYS A 331 -90.25 0.97 29.58
C LYS A 331 -90.10 -0.38 30.29
N GLY A 332 -88.89 -0.59 30.81
CA GLY A 332 -88.73 -0.92 32.23
C GLY A 332 -87.78 -2.06 32.60
N LYS A 333 -86.54 -1.68 32.98
CA LYS A 333 -85.72 -2.18 34.10
C LYS A 333 -85.44 -3.70 34.27
N ARG A 334 -84.13 -3.92 34.47
CA ARG A 334 -83.38 -5.03 35.07
C ARG A 334 -82.92 -6.12 34.12
#